data_AF-A0A7V6VQV9-F1
#
_entry.id   AF-A0A7V6VQV9-F1
#
_cell.length_a   1.000
_cell.length_b   1.000
_cell.length_c   1.000
_cell.angle_alpha   90.00
_cell.angle_beta   90.00
_cell.angle_gamma   90.00
#
_symmetry.space_group_name_H-M   'P 1'
#
loop_
_entity.id
_entity.type
_entity.pdbx_description
1 polymer ?
#
loop_
_entity_poly.entity_id
_entity_poly.type
_entity_poly.pdbx_seq_one_letter_code
_entity_poly.pdbx_strand_id
1 'polypeptide(L)'
;MNKRVVIALGGNALEDKEVPSTAEAQLEVVRRTSEYIADIVVEGYEVAIVHGNGPQVGRILLASESAAGITPSMPFDVCGAMSQGYIGYHIQQALKHALDKRQVDLPVVSLVTQMEVDPQDPAFSDPTKPIGP
;
A
#
# COMPACT_ATOMS: atom_id res chain seq x y z
N MET A 1 3.38 -27.76 10.78
CA MET A 1 3.51 -26.31 11.01
C MET A 1 3.30 -25.63 9.67
N ASN A 2 2.37 -24.68 9.59
CA ASN A 2 2.22 -23.86 8.38
C ASN A 2 3.48 -23.00 8.21
N LYS A 3 3.94 -22.84 6.97
CA LYS A 3 5.11 -22.01 6.67
C LYS A 3 4.68 -20.55 6.60
N ARG A 4 5.47 -19.65 7.18
CA ARG A 4 5.22 -18.21 7.16
C ARG A 4 6.01 -17.55 6.04
N VAL A 5 5.36 -16.63 5.34
CA VAL A 5 5.99 -15.82 4.29
C VAL A 5 5.60 -14.35 4.45
N VAL A 6 6.56 -13.47 4.22
CA VAL A 6 6.33 -12.03 4.10
C VAL A 6 6.46 -11.65 2.64
N ILE A 7 5.41 -11.07 2.06
CA ILE A 7 5.37 -10.64 0.67
C ILE A 7 5.48 -9.12 0.63
N ALA A 8 6.52 -8.60 -0.02
CA ALA A 8 6.71 -7.17 -0.24
C ALA A 8 6.19 -6.77 -1.63
N LEU A 9 5.09 -6.02 -1.67
CA LEU A 9 4.50 -5.50 -2.89
C LEU A 9 5.21 -4.21 -3.33
N GLY A 10 5.87 -4.27 -4.48
CA GLY A 10 6.47 -3.12 -5.13
C GLY A 10 5.45 -2.25 -5.87
N GLY A 11 5.90 -1.14 -6.47
CA GLY A 11 5.04 -0.18 -7.17
C GLY A 11 4.15 -0.82 -8.24
N ASN A 12 4.73 -1.68 -9.09
CA ASN A 12 4.01 -2.37 -10.17
C ASN A 12 2.91 -3.35 -9.68
N ALA A 13 2.95 -3.74 -8.40
CA ALA A 13 1.94 -4.62 -7.81
C ALA A 13 0.75 -3.83 -7.24
N LEU A 14 0.88 -2.51 -7.12
CA LEU A 14 -0.17 -1.61 -6.66
C LEU A 14 -0.72 -0.76 -7.79
N GLU A 15 0.14 -0.25 -8.67
CA GLU A 15 -0.22 0.68 -9.72
C GLU A 15 0.53 0.31 -11.02
N ASP A 16 -0.15 0.48 -12.14
CA ASP A 16 0.42 0.28 -13.47
C ASP A 16 0.71 1.66 -14.08
N LYS A 17 1.96 1.85 -14.52
CA LYS A 17 2.42 3.15 -15.04
C LYS A 17 1.85 3.47 -16.42
N GLU A 18 1.30 2.49 -17.11
CA GLU A 18 0.73 2.65 -18.44
C GLU A 18 -0.73 3.10 -18.42
N VAL A 19 -1.39 3.08 -17.24
CA VAL A 19 -2.77 3.49 -17.06
C VAL A 19 -2.88 4.75 -16.21
N PRO A 20 -3.99 5.51 -16.32
CA PRO A 20 -4.20 6.68 -15.47
C PRO A 20 -4.12 6.33 -13.99
N SER A 21 -3.43 7.16 -13.22
CA SER A 21 -3.34 7.08 -11.77
C SER A 21 -4.68 7.41 -11.10
N THR A 22 -5.69 6.56 -11.24
CA THR A 22 -6.97 6.66 -10.51
C THR A 22 -7.08 5.59 -9.43
N ALA A 23 -8.00 5.78 -8.48
CA ALA A 23 -8.24 4.79 -7.44
C ALA A 23 -8.76 3.47 -8.05
N GLU A 24 -9.59 3.56 -9.09
CA GLU A 24 -10.15 2.42 -9.80
C GLU A 24 -9.06 1.62 -10.52
N ALA A 25 -8.12 2.31 -11.19
CA ALA A 25 -6.99 1.67 -11.84
C ALA A 25 -6.09 0.96 -10.83
N GLN A 26 -5.78 1.60 -9.70
CA GLN A 26 -5.02 0.96 -8.62
C GLN A 26 -5.74 -0.27 -8.09
N LEU A 27 -7.06 -0.18 -7.85
CA LEU A 27 -7.84 -1.31 -7.35
C LEU A 27 -7.80 -2.49 -8.31
N GLU A 28 -7.83 -2.26 -9.63
CA GLU A 28 -7.78 -3.33 -10.62
C GLU A 28 -6.42 -4.04 -10.65
N VAL A 29 -5.32 -3.29 -10.54
CA VAL A 29 -3.98 -3.86 -10.41
C VAL A 29 -3.89 -4.69 -9.12
N VAL A 30 -4.38 -4.15 -8.00
CA VAL A 30 -4.38 -4.86 -6.72
C VAL A 30 -5.24 -6.13 -6.78
N ARG A 31 -6.39 -6.13 -7.47
CA ARG A 31 -7.19 -7.35 -7.69
C ARG A 31 -6.39 -8.45 -8.36
N ARG A 32 -5.67 -8.13 -9.43
CA ARG A 32 -4.80 -9.09 -10.13
C ARG A 32 -3.70 -9.62 -9.22
N THR A 33 -3.03 -8.74 -8.48
CA THR A 33 -2.00 -9.12 -7.51
C THR A 33 -2.57 -10.04 -6.41
N SER A 34 -3.77 -9.74 -5.91
CA SER A 34 -4.44 -10.51 -4.85
C SER A 34 -4.80 -11.92 -5.25
N GLU A 35 -5.08 -12.20 -6.54
CA GLU A 35 -5.32 -13.56 -7.02
C GLU A 35 -4.10 -14.47 -6.77
N TYR A 36 -2.89 -13.99 -7.08
CA TYR A 36 -1.65 -14.73 -6.83
C TYR A 36 -1.36 -14.94 -5.34
N ILE A 37 -1.66 -13.93 -4.52
CA ILE A 37 -1.49 -14.05 -3.06
C ILE A 37 -2.47 -15.08 -2.50
N ALA A 38 -3.71 -15.10 -2.99
CA ALA A 38 -4.71 -16.06 -2.56
C ALA A 38 -4.31 -17.51 -2.92
N ASP A 39 -3.64 -17.73 -4.05
CA ASP A 39 -3.08 -19.04 -4.41
C ASP A 39 -2.02 -19.49 -3.40
N ILE A 40 -1.13 -18.58 -2.98
CA ILE A 40 -0.12 -18.85 -1.93
C ILE A 40 -0.80 -19.22 -0.60
N VAL A 41 -1.90 -18.54 -0.24
CA VAL A 41 -2.66 -18.89 0.97
C VAL A 41 -3.26 -20.29 0.85
N VAL A 42 -3.81 -20.65 -0.30
CA VAL A 42 -4.38 -21.99 -0.55
C VAL A 42 -3.33 -23.10 -0.48
N GLU A 43 -2.08 -22.82 -0.83
CA GLU A 43 -0.96 -23.76 -0.62
C GLU A 43 -0.62 -24.00 0.87
N GLY A 44 -1.28 -23.30 1.80
CA GLY A 44 -1.14 -23.48 3.24
C GLY A 44 -0.10 -22.56 3.89
N TYR A 45 0.29 -21.48 3.22
CA TYR A 45 1.18 -20.47 3.79
C TYR A 45 0.41 -19.47 4.65
N GLU A 46 1.01 -19.10 5.79
CA GLU A 46 0.60 -17.92 6.56
C GLU A 46 1.30 -16.70 5.99
N VAL A 47 0.51 -15.74 5.48
CA VAL A 47 1.04 -14.60 4.71
C VAL A 47 0.95 -13.30 5.51
N ALA A 48 2.05 -12.58 5.59
CA ALA A 48 2.07 -11.16 5.93
C ALA A 48 2.41 -10.34 4.68
N ILE A 49 1.74 -9.21 4.49
CA ILE A 49 1.93 -8.34 3.33
C ILE A 49 2.51 -7.02 3.81
N VAL A 50 3.58 -6.58 3.16
CA VAL A 50 4.09 -5.21 3.24
C VAL A 50 4.04 -4.60 1.85
N HIS A 51 3.98 -3.27 1.77
CA HIS A 51 3.86 -2.60 0.48
C HIS A 51 4.63 -1.29 0.44
N GLY A 52 5.07 -0.90 -0.75
CA GLY A 52 5.53 0.47 -1.02
C GLY A 52 4.35 1.44 -1.11
N ASN A 53 4.63 2.75 -1.09
CA ASN A 53 3.59 3.78 -1.18
C ASN A 53 4.01 5.01 -2.01
N GLY A 54 5.15 4.96 -2.71
CA GLY A 54 5.79 6.14 -3.30
C GLY A 54 4.87 7.00 -4.18
N PRO A 55 4.23 6.43 -5.21
CA PRO A 55 3.27 7.16 -6.04
C PRO A 55 2.06 7.69 -5.24
N GLN A 56 1.52 6.86 -4.34
CA GLN A 56 0.30 7.15 -3.59
C GLN A 56 0.51 8.29 -2.57
N VAL A 57 1.59 8.23 -1.78
CA VAL A 57 1.92 9.26 -0.80
C VAL A 57 2.27 10.57 -1.48
N GLY A 58 2.98 10.53 -2.61
CA GLY A 58 3.28 11.74 -3.39
C GLY A 58 2.04 12.43 -3.91
N ARG A 59 1.04 11.67 -4.40
CA ARG A 59 -0.25 12.24 -4.82
C ARG A 59 -1.04 12.85 -3.65
N ILE A 60 -1.05 12.19 -2.50
CA ILE A 60 -1.70 12.72 -1.29
C ILE A 60 -1.03 14.01 -0.84
N LEU A 61 0.30 14.04 -0.81
CA LEU A 61 1.08 15.25 -0.49
C LEU A 61 0.77 16.38 -1.47
N LEU A 62 0.86 16.11 -2.78
CA LEU A 62 0.58 17.09 -3.83
C LEU A 62 -0.83 17.67 -3.71
N ALA A 63 -1.83 16.83 -3.44
CA ALA A 63 -3.20 17.29 -3.22
C ALA A 63 -3.31 18.16 -1.96
N SER A 64 -2.63 17.78 -0.88
CA SER A 64 -2.61 18.54 0.37
C SER A 64 -1.94 19.90 0.23
N GLU A 65 -0.82 19.98 -0.50
CA GLU A 65 -0.09 21.23 -0.75
C GLU A 65 -0.85 22.13 -1.72
N SER A 66 -1.46 21.55 -2.76
CA SER A 66 -2.28 22.29 -3.73
C SER A 66 -3.49 22.96 -3.06
N ALA A 67 -4.01 22.37 -1.98
CA ALA A 67 -5.13 22.89 -1.21
C ALA A 67 -4.72 23.78 -0.02
N ALA A 68 -3.42 24.09 0.18
CA ALA A 68 -2.90 24.78 1.36
C ALA A 68 -3.53 26.16 1.63
N GLY A 69 -3.99 26.84 0.58
CA GLY A 69 -4.69 28.13 0.69
C GLY A 69 -6.15 28.03 1.16
N ILE A 70 -6.71 26.82 1.22
CA ILE A 70 -8.09 26.53 1.64
C ILE A 70 -8.10 25.78 2.98
N THR A 71 -7.19 24.82 3.15
CA THR A 71 -7.03 24.03 4.37
C THR A 71 -5.54 23.84 4.64
N PRO A 72 -5.07 23.86 5.90
CA PRO A 72 -3.68 23.59 6.21
C PRO A 72 -3.19 22.27 5.60
N SER A 73 -1.96 22.28 5.07
CA SER A 73 -1.33 21.07 4.55
C SER A 73 -1.03 20.09 5.68
N MET A 74 -1.23 18.81 5.43
CA MET A 74 -0.84 17.76 6.36
C MET A 74 0.69 17.57 6.34
N PRO A 75 1.31 17.27 7.49
CA PRO A 75 2.72 16.89 7.51
C PRO A 75 2.92 15.53 6.81
N PHE A 76 4.14 15.30 6.32
CA PHE A 76 4.43 14.19 5.42
C PHE A 76 4.17 12.80 6.03
N ASP A 77 4.42 12.63 7.33
CA ASP A 77 4.12 11.42 8.09
C ASP A 77 2.61 11.12 8.13
N VAL A 78 1.78 12.15 8.28
CA VAL A 78 0.31 12.03 8.23
C VAL A 78 -0.16 11.66 6.82
N CYS A 79 0.42 12.24 5.76
CA CYS A 79 0.19 11.78 4.39
C CYS A 79 0.59 10.31 4.22
N GLY A 80 1.69 9.90 4.87
CA GLY A 80 2.12 8.51 4.97
C GLY A 80 1.05 7.62 5.60
N ALA A 81 0.49 8.00 6.74
CA ALA A 81 -0.60 7.28 7.39
C ALA A 81 -1.87 7.19 6.52
N MET A 82 -2.24 8.26 5.83
CA MET A 82 -3.35 8.26 4.86
C MET A 82 -3.10 7.25 3.73
N SER A 83 -1.87 7.19 3.21
CA SER A 83 -1.51 6.24 2.15
C SER A 83 -1.64 4.77 2.59
N GLN A 84 -1.35 4.46 3.86
CA GLN A 84 -1.55 3.12 4.42
C GLN A 84 -3.03 2.76 4.46
N GLY A 85 -3.90 3.68 4.89
CA GLY A 85 -5.34 3.48 4.88
C GLY A 85 -5.88 3.24 3.46
N TYR A 86 -5.44 4.06 2.50
CA TYR A 86 -5.82 3.92 1.10
C TYR A 86 -5.39 2.59 0.48
N ILE A 87 -4.10 2.25 0.57
CA ILE A 87 -3.55 1.04 -0.04
C ILE A 87 -4.08 -0.21 0.68
N GLY A 88 -4.07 -0.19 2.01
CA GLY A 88 -4.59 -1.27 2.84
C GLY A 88 -6.06 -1.56 2.58
N TYR A 89 -6.88 -0.53 2.37
CA TYR A 89 -8.28 -0.68 2.00
C TYR A 89 -8.45 -1.41 0.66
N HIS A 90 -7.64 -1.11 -0.36
CA HIS A 90 -7.68 -1.84 -1.64
C HIS A 90 -7.22 -3.28 -1.49
N ILE A 91 -6.11 -3.52 -0.80
CA ILE A 91 -5.57 -4.87 -0.59
C ILE A 91 -6.57 -5.74 0.18
N GLN A 92 -7.15 -5.22 1.26
CA GLN A 92 -8.14 -5.95 2.04
C GLN A 92 -9.34 -6.39 1.21
N GLN A 93 -9.92 -5.46 0.45
CA GLN A 93 -11.08 -5.77 -0.39
C GLN A 93 -10.75 -6.80 -1.46
N ALA A 94 -9.64 -6.60 -2.18
CA ALA A 94 -9.23 -7.45 -3.29
C ALA A 94 -8.83 -8.86 -2.82
N LEU A 95 -8.05 -8.96 -1.75
CA LEU A 95 -7.60 -10.25 -1.22
C LEU A 95 -8.75 -11.01 -0.57
N LYS A 96 -9.62 -10.35 0.19
CA LYS A 96 -10.80 -11.02 0.75
C LYS A 96 -11.68 -11.58 -0.37
N HIS A 97 -11.91 -10.81 -1.43
CA HIS A 97 -12.65 -11.28 -2.59
C HIS A 97 -11.98 -12.49 -3.28
N ALA A 98 -10.67 -12.47 -3.47
CA ALA A 98 -9.93 -13.57 -4.09
C ALA A 98 -9.95 -14.86 -3.23
N LEU A 99 -9.88 -14.71 -1.90
CA LEU A 99 -10.01 -15.82 -0.94
C LEU A 99 -11.42 -16.41 -0.93
N ASP A 100 -12.46 -15.55 -0.99
CA ASP A 100 -13.86 -15.98 -1.04
C ASP A 100 -14.17 -16.80 -2.29
N LYS A 101 -13.61 -16.41 -3.44
CA LYS A 101 -13.70 -17.20 -4.69
C LYS A 101 -13.09 -18.60 -4.57
N ARG A 102 -12.14 -18.79 -3.65
CA ARG A 102 -11.48 -20.07 -3.32
C ARG A 102 -12.12 -20.78 -2.13
N GLN A 103 -13.24 -20.26 -1.61
CA GLN A 103 -13.94 -20.79 -0.44
C GLN A 103 -13.06 -20.81 0.83
N VAL A 104 -12.11 -19.87 0.94
CA VAL A 104 -11.25 -19.71 2.10
C VAL A 104 -11.80 -18.59 2.97
N ASP A 105 -12.39 -18.95 4.11
CA ASP A 105 -12.85 -17.99 5.10
C ASP A 105 -11.70 -17.54 6.01
N LEU A 106 -10.92 -16.57 5.51
CA LEU A 106 -9.81 -15.97 6.24
C LEU A 106 -10.02 -14.44 6.33
N PRO A 107 -10.03 -13.86 7.54
CA PRO A 107 -10.06 -12.41 7.71
C PRO A 107 -8.81 -11.75 7.16
N VAL A 108 -8.99 -10.65 6.42
CA VAL A 108 -7.89 -9.82 5.90
C VAL A 108 -7.94 -8.46 6.58
N VAL A 109 -6.85 -8.09 7.26
CA VAL A 109 -6.74 -6.84 8.02
C VAL A 109 -5.53 -6.02 7.56
N SER A 110 -5.68 -4.70 7.51
CA SER A 110 -4.57 -3.76 7.39
C SER A 110 -4.36 -3.08 8.72
N LEU A 111 -3.09 -2.89 9.09
CA LEU A 111 -2.70 -2.27 10.34
C LEU A 111 -1.94 -0.98 10.04
N VAL A 112 -2.41 0.13 10.59
CA VAL A 112 -1.61 1.36 10.61
C VAL A 112 -0.33 1.07 11.38
N THR A 113 0.81 1.30 10.73
CA THR A 113 2.11 0.88 11.21
C THR A 113 3.02 2.11 11.30
N GLN A 114 3.58 2.33 12.50
CA GLN A 114 4.62 3.32 12.75
C GLN A 114 5.97 2.63 12.71
N MET A 115 6.99 3.32 12.20
CA MET A 115 8.36 2.86 12.16
C MET A 115 9.24 3.87 12.86
N GLU A 116 9.97 3.41 13.87
CA GLU A 116 10.99 4.21 14.53
C GLU A 116 12.20 4.35 13.60
N VAL A 117 12.74 5.56 13.51
CA VAL A 117 13.91 5.91 12.72
C VAL A 117 14.85 6.76 13.57
N ASP A 118 16.15 6.72 13.27
CA ASP A 118 17.13 7.54 13.97
C ASP A 118 16.93 9.02 13.61
N PRO A 119 16.64 9.93 14.56
CA PRO A 119 16.47 11.36 14.26
C PRO A 119 17.74 12.03 13.71
N GLN A 120 18.90 11.38 13.80
CA GLN A 120 20.17 11.86 13.25
C GLN A 120 20.54 11.17 11.92
N ASP A 121 19.62 10.41 11.31
CA ASP A 121 19.89 9.74 10.04
C ASP A 121 20.29 10.75 8.95
N PRO A 122 21.42 10.56 8.23
CA PRO A 122 21.85 11.44 7.14
C PRO A 122 20.79 11.66 6.05
N ALA A 123 19.84 10.72 5.88
CA ALA A 123 18.74 10.84 4.92
C ALA A 123 17.82 12.06 5.18
N PHE A 124 17.79 12.61 6.39
CA PHE A 124 17.07 13.86 6.66
C PHE A 124 17.75 15.08 6.04
N SER A 125 19.07 15.01 5.83
CA SER A 125 19.86 16.09 5.21
C SER A 125 20.04 15.92 3.70
N ASP A 126 19.94 14.69 3.18
CA ASP A 126 20.06 14.37 1.75
C ASP A 126 18.91 13.43 1.29
N PRO A 127 17.74 13.99 0.92
CA PRO A 127 16.60 13.19 0.48
C PRO A 127 16.84 12.56 -0.90
N THR A 128 16.92 11.22 -0.94
CA THR A 128 17.21 10.47 -2.18
C THR A 128 16.02 9.71 -2.76
N LYS A 129 14.95 9.52 -1.97
CA LYS A 129 13.80 8.69 -2.36
C LYS A 129 12.79 9.49 -3.20
N PRO A 130 12.51 9.08 -4.46
CA PRO A 130 11.46 9.71 -5.25
C PRO A 130 10.07 9.33 -4.72
N ILE A 131 9.15 10.29 -4.72
CA ILE A 131 7.73 10.13 -4.35
C ILE A 131 6.84 10.86 -5.36
N GLY A 132 5.67 10.30 -5.67
CA GLY A 132 4.74 10.86 -6.66
C GLY A 132 5.21 10.76 -8.11
N PRO A 133 4.37 11.21 -9.07
CA PRO A 133 4.83 11.68 -10.37
C PRO A 133 5.60 13.00 -10.27
#